data_AF-A0A7C5XDH3-F1
#
_entry.id   AF-A0A7C5XDH3-F1
#
_cell.length_a   1.000
_cell.length_b   1.000
_cell.length_c   1.000
_cell.angle_alpha   90.00
_cell.angle_beta   90.00
_cell.angle_gamma   90.00
#
_symmetry.space_group_name_H-M   'P 1'
#
loop_
_entity.id
_entity.type
_entity.pdbx_description
1 polymer ?
#
loop_
_entity_poly.entity_id
_entity_poly.type
_entity_poly.pdbx_seq_one_letter_code
_entity_poly.pdbx_strand_id
1 'polypeptide(L)'
;MQQQDISYKIFGREIKIELPEFREIKNKKNPYILGEVEKEGKRYTIYQGKNGISIVPFSPEVYLDLILNLKTKENDEGIFVDGNQEGFCILDTQGGKIKKILLCENKSTSNKNEFLAILYAYRIFKEEIKKGKNIFSDSKFAIDKIKKLYSIEAKKVKAHSGNLWNTIADTLLKNIGSFKNLKKQKNYEIKLEFVNLSLW
;
A
#
# COMPACT_ATOMS: atom_id res chain seq x y z
N MET A 1 -20.71 23.46 -4.53
CA MET A 1 -19.28 23.80 -4.31
C MET A 1 -18.44 22.94 -5.23
N GLN A 2 -17.70 23.55 -6.16
CA GLN A 2 -16.73 22.81 -6.99
C GLN A 2 -15.56 22.40 -6.09
N GLN A 3 -15.34 21.09 -5.95
CA GLN A 3 -14.18 20.53 -5.27
C GLN A 3 -12.95 20.93 -6.09
N GLN A 4 -12.15 21.88 -5.62
CA GLN A 4 -10.89 22.23 -6.28
C GLN A 4 -10.04 20.96 -6.35
N ASP A 5 -9.59 20.59 -7.55
CA ASP A 5 -8.69 19.46 -7.78
C ASP A 5 -7.30 19.80 -7.22
N ILE A 6 -7.15 19.66 -5.90
CA ILE A 6 -5.90 19.94 -5.21
C ILE A 6 -5.09 18.64 -5.19
N SER A 7 -3.87 18.75 -5.71
CA SER A 7 -2.92 17.64 -5.77
C SER A 7 -1.74 17.86 -4.84
N TYR A 8 -1.49 16.91 -3.95
CA TYR A 8 -0.31 16.90 -3.09
C TYR A 8 0.82 16.13 -3.76
N LYS A 9 2.08 16.46 -3.46
CA LYS A 9 3.23 15.70 -3.98
C LYS A 9 3.86 14.83 -2.91
N ILE A 10 3.73 13.52 -3.05
CA ILE A 10 4.40 12.54 -2.17
C ILE A 10 5.44 11.77 -2.97
N PHE A 11 6.70 11.90 -2.58
CA PHE A 11 7.84 11.31 -3.30
C PHE A 11 7.86 11.66 -4.80
N GLY A 12 7.47 12.89 -5.14
CA GLY A 12 7.39 13.39 -6.52
C GLY A 12 6.11 13.01 -7.26
N ARG A 13 5.23 12.18 -6.66
CA ARG A 13 3.95 11.76 -7.25
C ARG A 13 2.83 12.69 -6.86
N GLU A 14 2.05 13.14 -7.83
CA GLU A 14 0.86 13.94 -7.55
C GLU A 14 -0.28 13.02 -7.12
N ILE A 15 -0.77 13.20 -5.88
CA ILE A 15 -1.88 12.44 -5.32
C ILE A 15 -3.12 13.31 -5.17
N LYS A 16 -4.28 12.67 -5.29
CA LYS A 16 -5.60 13.18 -4.94
C LYS A 16 -6.22 12.24 -3.90
N ILE A 17 -6.81 12.81 -2.86
CA ILE A 17 -7.59 12.09 -1.86
C ILE A 17 -9.06 12.21 -2.27
N GLU A 18 -9.66 11.11 -2.71
CA GLU A 18 -11.07 11.03 -3.15
C GLU A 18 -11.98 10.46 -2.04
N LEU A 19 -11.59 10.63 -0.78
CA LEU A 19 -12.36 10.18 0.38
C LEU A 19 -13.44 11.23 0.70
N PRO A 20 -14.75 10.89 0.70
CA PRO A 20 -15.82 11.88 0.86
C PRO A 20 -15.78 12.70 2.15
N GLU A 21 -15.35 12.07 3.25
CA GLU A 21 -15.26 12.71 4.57
C GLU A 21 -13.97 13.53 4.77
N PHE A 22 -13.05 13.51 3.78
CA PHE A 22 -11.80 14.25 3.86
C PHE A 22 -12.03 15.75 3.67
N ARG A 23 -11.52 16.54 4.61
CA ARG A 23 -11.47 18.00 4.56
C ARG A 23 -10.03 18.45 4.54
N GLU A 24 -9.65 19.16 3.49
CA GLU A 24 -8.33 19.77 3.41
C GLU A 24 -8.14 20.81 4.53
N ILE A 25 -6.95 20.83 5.13
CA ILE A 25 -6.54 21.87 6.07
C ILE A 25 -5.27 22.54 5.55
N LYS A 26 -5.36 23.81 5.18
CA LYS A 26 -4.18 24.64 4.87
C LYS A 26 -3.58 25.19 6.16
N ASN A 27 -2.68 24.42 6.78
CA ASN A 27 -1.99 24.86 8.00
C ASN A 27 -0.66 25.56 7.67
N LYS A 28 -0.63 26.89 7.81
CA LYS A 28 0.58 27.69 7.56
C LYS A 28 1.74 27.36 8.51
N LYS A 29 1.47 26.85 9.72
CA LYS A 29 2.50 26.52 10.73
C LYS A 29 3.05 25.10 10.55
N ASN A 30 2.22 24.18 10.07
CA ASN A 30 2.61 22.80 9.82
C ASN A 30 2.18 22.38 8.41
N PRO A 31 3.04 22.55 7.40
CA PRO A 31 2.71 22.25 6.00
C PRO A 31 2.58 20.75 5.72
N TYR A 32 2.90 19.88 6.70
CA TYR A 32 2.77 18.44 6.57
C TYR A 32 1.34 17.95 6.84
N ILE A 33 0.45 18.79 7.37
CA ILE A 33 -0.97 18.45 7.50
C ILE A 33 -1.61 18.57 6.13
N LEU A 34 -2.18 17.46 5.64
CA LEU A 34 -2.94 17.44 4.39
C LEU A 34 -4.40 17.81 4.65
N GLY A 35 -4.96 17.31 5.76
CA GLY A 35 -6.35 17.56 6.13
C GLY A 35 -6.80 16.67 7.28
N GLU A 36 -8.11 16.55 7.44
CA GLU A 36 -8.76 15.76 8.47
C GLU A 36 -9.89 14.90 7.91
N VAL A 37 -10.22 13.83 8.63
CA VAL A 37 -11.41 12.99 8.43
C VAL A 37 -12.13 12.93 9.76
N GLU A 38 -13.45 13.12 9.75
CA GLU A 38 -14.29 12.96 10.94
C GLU A 38 -15.19 11.74 10.75
N LYS A 39 -15.01 10.72 11.59
CA LYS A 39 -15.74 9.44 11.52
C LYS A 39 -16.18 9.05 12.93
N GLU A 40 -17.47 8.72 13.09
CA GLU A 40 -18.08 8.36 14.38
C GLU A 40 -17.81 9.39 15.51
N GLY A 41 -17.83 10.68 15.17
CA GLY A 41 -17.56 11.77 16.13
C GLY A 41 -16.10 11.89 16.58
N LYS A 42 -15.17 11.14 15.97
CA LYS A 42 -13.73 11.25 16.19
C LYS A 42 -13.06 11.90 14.99
N ARG A 43 -12.11 12.79 15.26
CA ARG A 43 -11.28 13.44 14.23
C ARG A 43 -9.94 12.74 14.07
N TYR A 44 -9.56 12.56 12.81
CA TYR A 44 -8.32 11.94 12.37
C TYR A 44 -7.59 12.90 11.46
N THR A 45 -6.40 13.35 11.87
CA THR A 45 -5.58 14.25 11.07
C THR A 45 -4.70 13.44 10.13
N ILE A 46 -4.70 13.79 8.85
CA ILE A 46 -3.87 13.18 7.81
C ILE A 46 -2.61 14.01 7.62
N TYR A 47 -1.46 13.34 7.68
CA TYR A 47 -0.15 13.96 7.50
C TYR A 47 0.63 13.34 6.35
N GLN A 48 1.41 14.16 5.67
CA GLN A 48 2.54 13.73 4.86
C GLN A 48 3.80 13.69 5.73
N GLY A 49 4.12 12.52 6.26
CA GLY A 49 5.35 12.27 6.99
C GLY A 49 6.54 11.93 6.08
N LYS A 50 7.70 11.69 6.71
CA LYS A 50 8.91 11.18 6.01
C LYS A 50 8.67 9.84 5.31
N ASN A 51 7.75 9.05 5.88
CA ASN A 51 7.30 7.77 5.37
C ASN A 51 5.91 7.93 4.72
N GLY A 52 5.73 8.90 3.83
CA GLY A 52 4.51 8.99 3.03
C GLY A 52 3.32 9.49 3.84
N ILE A 53 2.22 8.74 3.83
CA ILE A 53 0.94 9.17 4.43
C ILE A 53 0.74 8.48 5.78
N SER A 54 0.38 9.28 6.79
CA SER A 54 -0.03 8.80 8.11
C SER A 54 -1.34 9.44 8.55
N ILE A 55 -1.99 8.81 9.53
CA ILE A 55 -3.18 9.33 10.21
C ILE A 55 -2.95 9.37 11.72
N VAL A 56 -3.49 10.37 12.41
CA VAL A 56 -3.37 10.52 13.87
C VAL A 56 -4.73 10.91 14.48
N PRO A 57 -5.23 10.17 15.51
CA PRO A 57 -4.69 8.90 16.00
C PRO A 57 -4.79 7.79 14.94
N PHE A 58 -4.01 6.71 15.08
CA PHE A 58 -4.07 5.61 14.12
C PHE A 58 -5.40 4.85 14.25
N SER A 59 -6.06 4.61 13.12
CA SER A 59 -7.23 3.73 12.99
C SER A 59 -7.08 2.90 11.73
N PRO A 60 -7.06 1.55 11.81
CA PRO A 60 -6.86 0.71 10.63
C PRO A 60 -7.98 0.93 9.60
N GLU A 61 -9.21 1.18 10.05
CA GLU A 61 -10.35 1.42 9.17
C GLU A 61 -10.20 2.74 8.40
N VAL A 62 -9.91 3.84 9.10
CA VAL A 62 -9.72 5.16 8.48
C VAL A 62 -8.49 5.15 7.56
N TYR A 63 -7.43 4.45 7.95
CA TYR A 63 -6.24 4.32 7.11
C TYR A 63 -6.55 3.55 5.82
N LEU A 64 -7.33 2.47 5.93
CA LEU A 64 -7.72 1.66 4.78
C LEU A 64 -8.64 2.45 3.83
N ASP A 65 -9.64 3.15 4.38
CA ASP A 65 -10.50 4.07 3.63
C ASP A 65 -9.67 5.11 2.89
N LEU A 66 -8.69 5.71 3.57
CA LEU A 66 -7.81 6.69 2.98
C LEU A 66 -7.04 6.10 1.80
N ILE A 67 -6.29 5.02 1.99
CA ILE A 67 -5.41 4.48 0.93
C ILE A 67 -6.17 3.91 -0.26
N LEU A 68 -7.38 3.38 -0.04
CA LEU A 68 -8.25 2.88 -1.12
C LEU A 68 -8.92 4.01 -1.91
N ASN A 69 -8.98 5.22 -1.34
CA ASN A 69 -9.46 6.43 -2.01
C ASN A 69 -8.32 7.37 -2.42
N LEU A 70 -7.06 6.92 -2.34
CA LEU A 70 -5.95 7.62 -2.96
C LEU A 70 -5.92 7.34 -4.47
N LYS A 71 -5.68 8.40 -5.24
CA LYS A 71 -5.43 8.34 -6.67
C LYS A 71 -4.15 9.10 -6.99
N THR A 72 -3.17 8.47 -7.61
CA THR A 72 -2.06 9.18 -8.26
C THR A 72 -2.52 9.74 -9.61
N LYS A 73 -2.03 10.92 -10.01
CA LYS A 73 -2.26 11.45 -11.35
C LYS A 73 -1.47 10.67 -12.40
N GLU A 74 -0.33 10.13 -12.00
CA GLU A 74 0.40 9.16 -12.82
C GLU A 74 -0.45 7.89 -12.93
N ASN A 75 -0.59 7.35 -14.14
CA ASN A 75 -1.25 6.05 -14.39
C ASN A 75 -0.33 4.91 -13.90
N ASP A 76 -0.01 4.92 -12.62
CA ASP A 76 0.77 3.86 -11.99
C ASP A 76 0.02 2.55 -12.14
N GLU A 77 0.72 1.57 -12.71
CA GLU A 77 0.23 0.22 -12.90
C GLU A 77 1.33 -0.77 -12.55
N GLY A 78 1.01 -1.72 -11.67
CA GLY A 78 1.99 -2.69 -11.21
C GLY A 78 1.55 -3.46 -9.98
N ILE A 79 2.39 -4.42 -9.61
CA ILE A 79 2.23 -5.20 -8.38
C ILE A 79 3.38 -4.83 -7.47
N PHE A 80 3.11 -4.10 -6.40
CA PHE A 80 4.12 -3.65 -5.44
C PHE A 80 4.15 -4.60 -4.26
N VAL A 81 5.32 -5.12 -3.93
CA VAL A 81 5.49 -6.10 -2.87
C VAL A 81 6.55 -5.68 -1.88
N ASP A 82 6.32 -6.02 -0.61
CA ASP A 82 7.18 -5.70 0.53
C ASP A 82 7.06 -6.82 1.58
N GLY A 83 8.11 -7.05 2.35
CA GLY A 83 8.18 -8.08 3.37
C GLY A 83 9.05 -7.71 4.57
N ASN A 84 8.53 -7.92 5.78
CA ASN A 84 9.26 -7.72 7.02
C ASN A 84 9.21 -8.97 7.91
N GLN A 85 9.59 -8.88 9.18
CA GLN A 85 9.59 -10.04 10.08
C GLN A 85 8.18 -10.53 10.46
N GLU A 86 7.17 -9.67 10.31
CA GLU A 86 5.78 -9.94 10.65
C GLU A 86 5.04 -10.65 9.51
N GLY A 87 5.47 -10.44 8.27
CA GLY A 87 4.75 -10.96 7.11
C GLY A 87 5.16 -10.31 5.79
N PHE A 88 4.28 -10.40 4.80
CA PHE A 88 4.42 -9.71 3.52
C PHE A 88 3.11 -9.07 3.04
N CYS A 89 3.25 -8.05 2.20
CA CYS A 89 2.16 -7.30 1.60
C CYS A 89 2.33 -7.27 0.08
N ILE A 90 1.21 -7.38 -0.64
CA ILE A 90 1.14 -7.22 -2.09
C ILE A 90 0.04 -6.21 -2.41
N LEU A 91 0.40 -5.16 -3.12
CA LEU A 91 -0.52 -4.12 -3.61
C LEU A 91 -0.64 -4.24 -5.12
N ASP A 92 -1.84 -4.54 -5.61
CA ASP A 92 -2.17 -4.38 -7.02
C ASP A 92 -2.63 -2.95 -7.29
N THR A 93 -1.92 -2.21 -8.14
CA THR A 93 -2.30 -0.87 -8.57
C THR A 93 -2.64 -0.82 -10.05
N GLN A 94 -3.70 -0.09 -10.38
CA GLN A 94 -4.16 0.11 -11.76
C GLN A 94 -4.73 1.53 -11.91
N GLY A 95 -4.24 2.27 -12.91
CA GLY A 95 -4.67 3.65 -13.15
C GLY A 95 -4.45 4.56 -11.94
N GLY A 96 -3.35 4.35 -11.22
CA GLY A 96 -2.98 5.16 -10.06
C GLY A 96 -3.77 4.88 -8.78
N LYS A 97 -4.53 3.78 -8.72
CA LYS A 97 -5.32 3.38 -7.55
C LYS A 97 -4.98 1.97 -7.09
N ILE A 98 -5.07 1.73 -5.79
CA ILE A 98 -5.05 0.38 -5.24
C ILE A 98 -6.34 -0.34 -5.63
N LYS A 99 -6.20 -1.50 -6.27
CA LYS A 99 -7.31 -2.40 -6.63
C LYS A 99 -7.44 -3.56 -5.67
N LYS A 100 -6.31 -4.12 -5.24
CA LYS A 100 -6.25 -5.26 -4.34
C LYS A 100 -5.07 -5.14 -3.39
N ILE A 101 -5.27 -5.57 -2.16
CA ILE A 101 -4.27 -5.70 -1.10
C ILE A 101 -4.30 -7.16 -0.65
N LEU A 102 -3.16 -7.83 -0.71
CA LEU A 102 -2.97 -9.15 -0.08
C LEU A 102 -2.03 -8.97 1.11
N LEU A 103 -2.48 -9.34 2.31
CA LEU A 103 -1.66 -9.34 3.51
C LEU A 103 -1.45 -10.77 3.99
N CYS A 104 -0.21 -11.13 4.27
CA CYS A 104 0.11 -12.41 4.87
C CYS A 104 0.84 -12.18 6.18
N GLU A 105 0.30 -12.67 7.29
CA GLU A 105 1.07 -12.74 8.54
C GLU A 105 1.88 -14.03 8.54
N ASN A 106 3.20 -13.89 8.64
CA ASN A 106 4.13 -15.00 8.63
C ASN A 106 5.39 -14.62 9.40
N LYS A 107 5.48 -15.05 10.65
CA LYS A 107 6.63 -14.77 11.52
C LYS A 107 7.88 -15.45 10.97
N SER A 108 8.74 -14.67 10.33
CA SER A 108 9.97 -15.17 9.71
C SER A 108 11.01 -14.07 9.53
N THR A 109 12.08 -14.34 8.78
CA THR A 109 13.06 -13.31 8.44
C THR A 109 12.52 -12.40 7.35
N SER A 110 12.86 -11.11 7.38
CA SER A 110 12.44 -10.15 6.33
C SER A 110 12.80 -10.65 4.93
N ASN A 111 14.03 -11.15 4.74
CA ASN A 111 14.46 -11.72 3.46
C ASN A 111 13.60 -12.90 2.98
N LYS A 112 13.08 -13.74 3.89
CA LYS A 112 12.18 -14.82 3.51
C LYS A 112 10.83 -14.27 3.08
N ASN A 113 10.28 -13.30 3.80
CA ASN A 113 8.99 -12.71 3.48
C ASN A 113 9.03 -11.86 2.20
N GLU A 114 10.10 -11.10 1.97
CA GLU A 114 10.36 -10.41 0.70
C GLU A 114 10.36 -11.38 -0.50
N PHE A 115 11.08 -12.49 -0.35
CA PHE A 115 11.09 -13.55 -1.35
C PHE A 115 9.69 -14.15 -1.55
N LEU A 116 8.99 -14.49 -0.47
CA LEU A 116 7.62 -15.04 -0.57
C LEU A 116 6.64 -14.05 -1.21
N ALA A 117 6.79 -12.75 -0.97
CA ALA A 117 5.93 -11.71 -1.52
C ALA A 117 5.97 -11.70 -3.05
N ILE A 118 7.17 -11.70 -3.64
CA ILE A 118 7.35 -11.74 -5.10
C ILE A 118 6.83 -13.08 -5.66
N LEU A 119 7.18 -14.21 -5.03
CA LEU A 119 6.77 -15.53 -5.50
C LEU A 119 5.24 -15.69 -5.50
N TYR A 120 4.59 -15.24 -4.43
CA TYR A 120 3.14 -15.28 -4.28
C TYR A 120 2.45 -14.32 -5.25
N ALA A 121 2.98 -13.10 -5.42
CA ALA A 121 2.49 -12.14 -6.41
C ALA A 121 2.53 -12.73 -7.83
N TYR A 122 3.63 -13.38 -8.21
CA TYR A 122 3.73 -14.03 -9.51
C TYR A 122 2.68 -15.12 -9.72
N ARG A 123 2.40 -15.93 -8.68
CA ARG A 123 1.37 -16.98 -8.75
C ARG A 123 -0.03 -16.38 -8.93
N ILE A 124 -0.39 -15.39 -8.13
CA ILE A 124 -1.74 -14.83 -8.12
C ILE A 124 -2.04 -14.03 -9.39
N PHE A 125 -1.08 -13.23 -9.84
CA PHE A 125 -1.24 -12.32 -10.98
C PHE A 125 -0.54 -12.83 -12.24
N LYS A 126 -0.42 -14.16 -12.37
CA LYS A 126 0.36 -14.80 -13.45
C LYS A 126 -0.09 -14.34 -14.84
N GLU A 127 -1.39 -14.22 -15.05
CA GLU A 127 -1.95 -13.86 -16.36
C GLU A 127 -1.78 -12.37 -16.67
N GLU A 128 -1.88 -11.50 -15.67
CA GLU A 128 -1.58 -10.07 -15.81
C GLU A 128 -0.09 -9.82 -16.08
N ILE A 129 0.78 -10.58 -15.42
CA ILE A 129 2.23 -10.48 -15.63
C ILE A 129 2.60 -10.95 -17.05
N LYS A 130 1.99 -12.02 -17.54
CA LYS A 130 2.14 -12.45 -18.95
C LYS A 130 1.67 -11.38 -19.94
N LYS A 131 0.68 -10.55 -19.56
CA LYS A 131 0.19 -9.41 -20.35
C LYS A 131 1.06 -8.15 -20.23
N GLY A 132 2.17 -8.21 -19.49
CA GLY A 132 3.15 -7.12 -19.38
C GLY A 132 3.13 -6.37 -18.06
N LYS A 133 2.30 -6.79 -17.08
CA LYS A 133 2.30 -6.17 -15.75
C LYS A 133 3.57 -6.52 -14.99
N ASN A 134 4.16 -5.54 -14.32
CA ASN A 134 5.44 -5.71 -13.63
C ASN A 134 5.25 -5.91 -12.13
N ILE A 135 6.08 -6.76 -11.52
CA ILE A 135 6.28 -6.83 -10.07
C ILE A 135 7.37 -5.84 -9.67
N PHE A 136 7.16 -5.10 -8.59
CA PHE A 136 8.07 -4.13 -8.02
C PHE A 136 8.39 -4.48 -6.56
N SER A 137 9.67 -4.49 -6.19
CA SER A 137 10.14 -4.74 -4.82
C SER A 137 11.34 -3.86 -4.50
N ASP A 138 11.54 -3.53 -3.24
CA ASP A 138 12.76 -2.87 -2.77
C ASP A 138 13.85 -3.86 -2.31
N SER A 139 13.60 -5.16 -2.28
CA SER A 139 14.58 -6.16 -1.88
C SER A 139 15.38 -6.67 -3.08
N LYS A 140 16.58 -6.11 -3.29
CA LYS A 140 17.52 -6.59 -4.32
C LYS A 140 17.83 -8.09 -4.13
N PHE A 141 17.99 -8.52 -2.88
CA PHE A 141 18.21 -9.92 -2.55
C PHE A 141 17.08 -10.82 -3.05
N ALA A 142 15.82 -10.46 -2.78
CA ALA A 142 14.68 -11.26 -3.19
C ALA A 142 14.54 -11.29 -4.72
N ILE A 143 14.70 -10.13 -5.38
CA ILE A 143 14.68 -10.02 -6.84
C ILE A 143 15.72 -10.94 -7.49
N ASP A 144 16.99 -10.82 -7.07
CA ASP A 144 18.10 -11.59 -7.64
C ASP A 144 17.91 -13.09 -7.39
N LYS A 145 17.45 -13.47 -6.18
CA LYS A 145 17.22 -14.87 -5.80
C LYS A 145 16.07 -15.50 -6.59
N ILE A 146 14.97 -14.78 -6.79
CA ILE A 146 13.82 -15.29 -7.54
C ILE A 146 14.12 -15.41 -9.02
N LYS A 147 14.80 -14.42 -9.61
CA LYS A 147 15.25 -14.51 -10.99
C LYS A 147 16.12 -15.73 -11.21
N LYS A 148 17.05 -16.01 -10.29
CA LYS A 148 17.95 -17.16 -10.36
C LYS A 148 17.22 -18.51 -10.23
N LEU A 149 16.28 -18.62 -9.30
CA LEU A 149 15.65 -19.90 -8.97
C LEU A 149 14.42 -20.23 -9.83
N TYR A 150 13.66 -19.23 -10.28
CA TYR A 150 12.37 -19.41 -10.93
C TYR A 150 12.23 -18.64 -12.25
N SER A 151 13.25 -17.90 -12.67
CA SER A 151 13.22 -17.06 -13.88
C SER A 151 12.08 -16.02 -13.88
N ILE A 152 11.62 -15.62 -12.69
CA ILE A 152 10.61 -14.57 -12.54
C ILE A 152 11.32 -13.21 -12.49
N GLU A 153 10.84 -12.27 -13.28
CA GLU A 153 11.36 -10.90 -13.30
C GLU A 153 10.61 -9.98 -12.33
N ALA A 154 11.35 -9.15 -11.62
CA ALA A 154 10.83 -8.07 -10.78
C ALA A 154 11.74 -6.85 -10.87
N LYS A 155 11.17 -5.66 -10.74
CA LYS A 155 11.85 -4.37 -10.89
C LYS A 155 12.17 -3.79 -9.52
N LYS A 156 13.41 -3.31 -9.36
CA LYS A 156 13.83 -2.63 -8.13
C LYS A 156 13.17 -1.26 -8.03
N VAL A 157 12.55 -0.97 -6.89
CA VAL A 157 12.12 0.38 -6.51
C VAL A 157 12.96 0.93 -5.37
N LYS A 158 12.88 2.23 -5.10
CA LYS A 158 13.50 2.84 -3.93
C LYS A 158 12.84 2.30 -2.65
N ALA A 159 13.66 1.95 -1.67
CA ALA A 159 13.19 1.48 -0.37
C ALA A 159 12.57 2.62 0.44
N HIS A 160 11.71 2.26 1.40
CA HIS A 160 11.13 3.15 2.41
C HIS A 160 10.54 4.46 1.83
N SER A 161 11.30 5.56 1.90
CA SER A 161 10.88 6.95 1.65
C SER A 161 11.13 7.44 0.21
N GLY A 162 10.99 6.55 -0.77
CA GLY A 162 11.18 6.89 -2.18
C GLY A 162 10.11 6.37 -3.15
N ASN A 163 9.11 5.64 -2.65
CA ASN A 163 8.02 5.09 -3.46
C ASN A 163 6.74 5.01 -2.63
N LEU A 164 5.68 5.70 -3.06
CA LEU A 164 4.39 5.78 -2.36
C LEU A 164 3.82 4.40 -2.00
N TRP A 165 3.79 3.48 -2.96
CA TRP A 165 3.16 2.17 -2.80
C TRP A 165 3.94 1.29 -1.83
N ASN A 166 5.27 1.30 -1.91
CA ASN A 166 6.12 0.58 -0.94
C ASN A 166 5.88 1.11 0.48
N THR A 167 5.79 2.43 0.64
CA THR A 167 5.54 3.01 1.97
C THR A 167 4.16 2.66 2.54
N ILE A 168 3.15 2.53 1.69
CA ILE A 168 1.83 2.04 2.08
C ILE A 168 1.92 0.56 2.50
N ALA A 169 2.63 -0.28 1.73
CA ALA A 169 2.87 -1.69 2.07
C ALA A 169 3.57 -1.84 3.43
N ASP A 170 4.63 -1.06 3.66
CA ASP A 170 5.37 -0.94 4.91
C ASP A 170 4.44 -0.63 6.11
N THR A 171 3.52 0.32 5.93
CA THR A 171 2.58 0.74 6.98
C THR A 171 1.52 -0.33 7.27
N LEU A 172 1.03 -0.99 6.22
CA LEU A 172 0.13 -2.13 6.34
C LEU A 172 0.80 -3.27 7.11
N LEU A 173 2.06 -3.57 6.81
CA LEU A 173 2.82 -4.61 7.48
C LEU A 173 3.10 -4.32 8.95
N LYS A 174 3.48 -3.08 9.29
CA LYS A 174 3.70 -2.65 10.69
C LYS A 174 2.46 -2.81 11.56
N ASN A 175 1.27 -2.77 10.96
CA ASN A 175 0.00 -2.84 11.66
C ASN A 175 -0.84 -4.07 11.26
N ILE A 176 -0.21 -5.12 10.71
CA ILE A 176 -0.92 -6.26 10.10
C ILE A 176 -1.97 -6.90 11.02
N GLY A 177 -1.64 -7.04 12.30
CA GLY A 177 -2.56 -7.58 13.32
C GLY A 177 -3.83 -6.73 13.50
N SER A 178 -3.72 -5.40 13.37
CA SER A 178 -4.85 -4.47 13.48
C SER A 178 -5.82 -4.58 12.30
N PHE A 179 -5.34 -4.97 11.11
CA PHE A 179 -6.19 -5.11 9.91
C PHE A 179 -6.95 -6.45 9.85
N LYS A 180 -6.51 -7.49 10.58
CA LYS A 180 -7.15 -8.82 10.58
C LYS A 180 -8.65 -8.75 10.90
N ASN A 181 -9.02 -7.88 11.83
CA ASN A 181 -10.41 -7.72 12.28
C ASN A 181 -11.30 -7.06 11.24
N LEU A 182 -10.72 -6.34 10.26
CA LEU A 182 -11.46 -5.67 9.19
C LEU A 182 -11.84 -6.60 8.03
N LYS A 183 -11.23 -7.80 7.94
CA LYS A 183 -11.54 -8.80 6.90
C LYS A 183 -13.04 -9.14 6.84
N LYS A 184 -13.74 -9.08 7.97
CA LYS A 184 -15.17 -9.45 8.08
C LYS A 184 -16.11 -8.33 7.64
N GLN A 185 -15.59 -7.13 7.36
CA GLN A 185 -16.41 -6.00 6.93
C GLN A 185 -16.63 -6.06 5.41
N LYS A 186 -17.91 -6.12 5.01
CA LYS A 186 -18.32 -6.24 3.59
C LYS A 186 -17.69 -5.19 2.67
N ASN A 187 -17.41 -3.99 3.19
CA ASN A 187 -16.86 -2.88 2.41
C ASN A 187 -15.41 -3.14 1.92
N TYR A 188 -14.68 -4.08 2.53
CA TYR A 188 -13.29 -4.36 2.19
C TYR A 188 -13.04 -5.76 1.64
N GLU A 189 -14.03 -6.66 1.70
CA GLU A 189 -13.87 -8.09 1.40
C GLU A 189 -13.24 -8.38 0.02
N ILE A 190 -13.58 -7.56 -0.99
CA ILE A 190 -13.04 -7.72 -2.36
C ILE A 190 -11.64 -7.10 -2.50
N LYS A 191 -11.31 -6.09 -1.68
CA LYS A 191 -10.11 -5.26 -1.82
C LYS A 191 -8.98 -5.68 -0.88
N LEU A 192 -9.29 -6.25 0.28
CA LEU A 192 -8.31 -6.68 1.29
C LEU A 192 -8.47 -8.17 1.57
N GLU A 193 -7.47 -8.95 1.20
CA GLU A 193 -7.44 -10.39 1.41
C GLU A 193 -6.30 -10.78 2.35
N PHE A 194 -6.60 -11.62 3.34
CA PHE A 194 -5.58 -12.23 4.18
C PHE A 194 -5.19 -13.59 3.63
N VAL A 195 -3.94 -13.69 3.17
CA VAL A 195 -3.32 -14.90 2.66
C VAL A 195 -3.00 -15.84 3.81
N ASN A 196 -3.29 -17.12 3.61
CA ASN A 196 -2.90 -18.19 4.52
C ASN A 196 -1.90 -19.11 3.81
N LEU A 197 -0.64 -19.10 4.24
CA LEU A 197 0.41 -19.94 3.68
C LEU A 197 0.27 -21.43 4.05
N SER A 198 -0.52 -21.81 5.05
CA SER A 198 -0.75 -23.24 5.37
C SER A 198 -1.53 -23.98 4.28
N LEU A 199 -2.19 -23.24 3.39
CA LEU A 199 -2.86 -23.77 2.20
C LEU A 199 -1.93 -23.75 0.97
N TRP A 200 -0.62 -23.59 1.19
CA TRP A 200 0.39 -23.30 0.16
C TRP A 200 1.59 -24.23 0.23
#